data_AF-A0A6I4XH87-F1
#
_entry.id   AF-A0A6I4XH87-F1
#
_cell.length_a   1.000
_cell.length_b   1.000
_cell.length_c   1.000
_cell.angle_alpha   90.00
_cell.angle_beta   90.00
_cell.angle_gamma   90.00
#
_symmetry.space_group_name_H-M   'P 1'
#
loop_
_entity.id
_entity.type
_entity.pdbx_description
1 polymer ?
#
loop_
_entity_poly.entity_id
_entity_poly.type
_entity_poly.pdbx_seq_one_letter_code
_entity_poly.pdbx_strand_id
1 'polypeptide(L)'
;MTTPTFDVKTTLQRLLIVFTDKIATPANCLQFFNADWCPLSQEISFSHDIETIWVLQRTLTVTSIKDVQVSQFIENLGTQVATKGFDNNKIICDHSNTLQTLTRKTWWTLAEAIIGFYNLYQLTNSKVYYELATHHFEMVE
;
A
#
# COMPACT_ATOMS: atom_id res chain seq x y z
N MET A 1 19.99 2.79 10.21
CA MET A 1 19.55 2.04 9.01
C MET A 1 20.79 1.64 8.24
N THR A 2 20.88 0.39 7.76
CA THR A 2 21.99 -0.10 6.96
C THR A 2 21.78 0.25 5.49
N THR A 3 22.76 0.90 4.88
CA THR A 3 22.75 1.19 3.44
C THR A 3 22.92 -0.12 2.66
N PRO A 4 22.10 -0.39 1.63
CA PRO A 4 22.25 -1.60 0.82
C PRO A 4 23.57 -1.58 0.05
N THR A 5 24.12 -2.77 -0.22
CA THR A 5 25.26 -2.92 -1.14
C THR A 5 24.86 -2.46 -2.54
N PHE A 6 25.86 -2.22 -3.40
CA PHE A 6 25.63 -1.81 -4.78
C PHE A 6 24.69 -2.78 -5.53
N ASP A 7 24.97 -4.08 -5.48
CA ASP A 7 24.18 -5.10 -6.18
C ASP A 7 22.73 -5.19 -5.67
N VAL A 8 22.53 -5.06 -4.35
CA VAL A 8 21.18 -5.05 -3.75
C VAL A 8 20.43 -3.79 -4.20
N LYS A 9 21.07 -2.62 -4.18
CA LYS A 9 20.46 -1.38 -4.63
C LYS A 9 20.07 -1.44 -6.10
N THR A 10 20.93 -1.95 -6.97
CA THR A 10 20.65 -2.12 -8.40
C THR A 10 19.50 -3.10 -8.63
N THR A 11 19.41 -4.17 -7.83
CA THR A 11 18.30 -5.12 -7.91
C THR A 11 16.98 -4.47 -7.47
N LEU A 12 16.98 -3.70 -6.38
CA LEU A 12 15.81 -2.95 -5.92
C LEU A 12 15.34 -1.93 -6.97
N GLN A 13 16.26 -1.24 -7.66
CA GLN A 13 15.92 -0.35 -8.78
C GLN A 13 15.18 -1.10 -9.89
N ARG A 14 15.63 -2.30 -10.25
CA ARG A 14 14.96 -3.13 -11.27
C ARG A 14 13.57 -3.59 -10.80
N LEU A 15 13.44 -3.96 -9.52
CA LEU A 15 12.15 -4.35 -8.96
C LEU A 15 11.16 -3.19 -8.92
N LEU A 16 11.61 -1.96 -8.63
CA LEU A 16 10.77 -0.76 -8.73
C LEU A 16 10.24 -0.56 -10.15
N ILE A 17 11.08 -0.74 -11.18
CA ILE A 17 10.65 -0.65 -12.59
C ILE A 17 9.59 -1.71 -12.91
N VAL A 18 9.82 -2.98 -12.51
CA VAL A 18 8.82 -4.04 -12.70
C VAL A 18 7.53 -3.71 -11.98
N PHE A 19 7.62 -3.20 -10.75
CA PHE A 19 6.46 -2.80 -9.97
C PHE A 19 5.65 -1.71 -10.67
N THR A 20 6.29 -0.62 -11.12
CA THR A 20 5.59 0.48 -11.81
C THR A 20 5.03 0.07 -13.16
N ASP A 21 5.70 -0.84 -13.88
CA ASP A 21 5.31 -1.23 -15.23
C ASP A 21 4.23 -2.33 -15.26
N LYS A 22 4.20 -3.21 -14.25
CA LYS A 22 3.37 -4.42 -14.27
C LYS A 22 2.33 -4.48 -13.16
N ILE A 23 2.61 -3.91 -11.99
CA ILE A 23 1.81 -4.10 -10.78
C ILE A 23 0.98 -2.86 -10.48
N ALA A 24 1.60 -1.68 -10.53
CA ALA A 24 0.95 -0.41 -10.24
C ALA A 24 -0.08 -0.05 -11.32
N THR A 25 -1.29 0.31 -10.89
CA THR A 25 -2.27 0.99 -11.73
C THR A 25 -2.50 2.42 -11.21
N PRO A 26 -3.23 3.28 -11.93
CA PRO A 26 -3.63 4.57 -11.38
C PRO A 26 -4.52 4.49 -10.13
N ALA A 27 -5.00 3.32 -9.72
CA ALA A 27 -5.96 3.20 -8.61
C ALA A 27 -5.57 2.20 -7.52
N ASN A 28 -4.76 1.18 -7.82
CA ASN A 28 -4.47 0.05 -6.93
C ASN A 28 -3.25 -0.76 -7.42
N CYS A 29 -2.89 -1.81 -6.67
CA CYS A 29 -1.95 -2.84 -7.10
C CYS A 29 -2.67 -4.09 -7.65
N LEU A 30 -2.24 -4.57 -8.81
CA LEU A 30 -2.66 -5.86 -9.36
C LEU A 30 -1.93 -7.01 -8.64
N GLN A 31 -2.66 -8.08 -8.31
CA GLN A 31 -2.15 -9.13 -7.42
C GLN A 31 -1.77 -10.43 -8.15
N PHE A 32 -2.57 -10.83 -9.14
CA PHE A 32 -2.46 -12.15 -9.75
C PHE A 32 -2.17 -12.04 -11.24
N PHE A 33 -1.17 -12.78 -11.71
CA PHE A 33 -0.69 -12.74 -13.09
C PHE A 33 -0.42 -14.15 -13.62
N ASN A 34 -0.57 -14.33 -14.92
CA ASN A 34 0.00 -15.50 -15.60
C ASN A 34 1.51 -15.31 -15.88
N ALA A 35 2.14 -16.30 -16.51
CA ALA A 35 3.57 -16.26 -16.85
C ALA A 35 3.97 -15.10 -17.79
N ASP A 36 3.01 -14.57 -18.56
CA ASP A 36 3.20 -13.47 -19.50
C ASP A 36 2.88 -12.10 -18.88
N TRP A 37 2.77 -12.00 -17.55
CA TRP A 37 2.38 -10.78 -16.82
C TRP A 37 1.00 -10.22 -17.21
N CYS A 38 0.10 -11.07 -17.71
CA CYS A 38 -1.29 -10.67 -17.93
C CYS A 38 -2.07 -10.83 -16.61
N PRO A 39 -2.80 -9.80 -16.15
CA PRO A 39 -3.57 -9.87 -14.91
C PRO A 39 -4.69 -10.92 -15.00
N LEU A 40 -4.81 -11.75 -13.97
CA LEU A 40 -5.82 -12.81 -13.86
C LEU A 40 -7.06 -12.37 -13.08
N SER A 41 -6.97 -11.25 -12.35
CA SER A 41 -8.05 -10.70 -11.54
C SER A 41 -8.03 -9.18 -11.57
N GLN A 42 -9.20 -8.58 -11.33
CA GLN A 42 -9.40 -7.15 -11.13
C GLN A 42 -9.81 -6.83 -9.68
N GLU A 43 -9.72 -7.82 -8.78
CA GLU A 43 -9.96 -7.62 -7.36
C GLU A 43 -8.90 -6.68 -6.76
N ILE A 44 -9.35 -5.66 -6.05
CA ILE A 44 -8.49 -4.74 -5.31
C ILE A 44 -8.26 -5.34 -3.93
N SER A 45 -7.03 -5.29 -3.43
CA SER A 45 -6.71 -5.65 -2.06
C SER A 45 -6.23 -4.42 -1.31
N PHE A 46 -7.09 -3.82 -0.50
CA PHE A 46 -6.74 -2.58 0.21
C PHE A 46 -5.67 -2.83 1.28
N SER A 47 -5.60 -4.05 1.81
CA SER A 47 -4.58 -4.50 2.75
C SER A 47 -3.20 -4.56 2.10
N HIS A 48 -3.06 -5.16 0.92
CA HIS A 48 -1.80 -5.11 0.16
C HIS A 48 -1.49 -3.69 -0.36
N ASP A 49 -2.49 -2.89 -0.72
CA ASP A 49 -2.28 -1.52 -1.18
C ASP A 49 -1.71 -0.63 -0.05
N ILE A 50 -2.26 -0.72 1.17
CA ILE A 50 -1.77 0.08 2.32
C ILE A 50 -0.38 -0.39 2.80
N GLU A 51 -0.09 -1.69 2.70
CA GLU A 51 1.25 -2.24 2.95
C GLU A 51 2.27 -1.68 1.93
N THR A 52 1.91 -1.75 0.65
CA THR A 52 2.76 -1.31 -0.47
C THR A 52 3.25 0.12 -0.29
N ILE A 53 2.38 1.01 0.21
CA ILE A 53 2.70 2.41 0.48
C ILE A 53 3.95 2.57 1.34
N TRP A 54 3.97 1.96 2.53
CA TRP A 54 5.07 2.15 3.47
C TRP A 54 6.31 1.35 3.04
N VAL A 55 6.14 0.22 2.36
CA VAL A 55 7.24 -0.59 1.80
C VAL A 55 7.98 0.17 0.71
N LEU A 56 7.25 0.78 -0.23
CA LEU A 56 7.84 1.60 -1.30
C LEU A 56 8.52 2.84 -0.72
N GLN A 57 7.86 3.54 0.21
CA GLN A 57 8.45 4.71 0.87
C GLN A 57 9.75 4.35 1.61
N ARG A 58 9.77 3.22 2.33
CA ARG A 58 10.96 2.73 3.01
C ARG A 58 12.05 2.35 2.01
N THR A 59 11.69 1.74 0.88
CA THR A 59 12.63 1.38 -0.18
C THR A 59 13.32 2.61 -0.74
N LEU A 60 12.57 3.66 -1.11
CA LEU A 60 13.13 4.93 -1.59
C LEU A 60 14.07 5.56 -0.54
N THR A 61 13.66 5.55 0.73
CA THR A 61 14.43 6.13 1.84
C THR A 61 15.76 5.40 2.06
N VAL A 62 15.74 4.08 2.21
CA VAL A 62 16.92 3.26 2.53
C VAL A 62 17.91 3.20 1.38
N THR A 63 17.42 3.19 0.14
CA THR A 63 18.27 3.16 -1.06
C THR A 63 18.74 4.55 -1.49
N SER A 64 18.09 5.62 -0.99
CA SER A 64 18.24 6.99 -1.48
C SER A 64 17.97 7.13 -2.99
N ILE A 65 17.13 6.25 -3.55
CA ILE A 65 16.63 6.37 -4.93
C ILE A 65 15.61 7.50 -4.95
N LYS A 66 15.73 8.39 -5.94
CA LYS A 66 14.73 9.43 -6.21
C LYS A 66 13.92 9.00 -7.41
N ASP A 67 12.67 8.64 -7.17
CA ASP A 67 11.73 8.21 -8.21
C ASP A 67 10.39 8.93 -7.99
N VAL A 68 10.14 9.93 -8.84
CA VAL A 68 8.94 10.78 -8.73
C VAL A 68 7.68 9.98 -9.05
N GLN A 69 7.76 9.00 -9.96
CA GLN A 69 6.61 8.18 -10.34
C GLN A 69 6.17 7.33 -9.14
N VAL A 70 7.14 6.71 -8.45
CA VAL A 70 6.85 5.92 -7.24
C VAL A 70 6.32 6.81 -6.11
N SER A 71 6.92 7.98 -5.87
CA SER A 71 6.40 8.93 -4.88
C SER A 71 4.97 9.37 -5.14
N GLN A 72 4.64 9.73 -6.39
CA GLN A 72 3.27 10.12 -6.77
C GLN A 72 2.29 8.96 -6.66
N PHE A 73 2.73 7.75 -7.03
CA PHE A 73 1.93 6.54 -6.87
C PHE A 73 1.59 6.29 -5.40
N ILE A 74 2.55 6.42 -4.48
CA ILE A 74 2.32 6.28 -3.03
C ILE A 74 1.22 7.22 -2.53
N GLU A 75 1.32 8.52 -2.85
CA GLU A 75 0.34 9.53 -2.40
C GLU A 75 -1.07 9.25 -2.96
N ASN A 76 -1.13 8.90 -4.25
CA ASN A 76 -2.40 8.58 -4.89
C ASN A 76 -3.00 7.30 -4.32
N LEU A 77 -2.20 6.24 -4.13
CA LEU A 77 -2.66 4.98 -3.54
C LEU A 77 -3.20 5.20 -2.13
N GLY A 78 -2.52 6.01 -1.32
CA GLY A 78 -3.00 6.39 0.02
C GLY A 78 -4.36 7.07 -0.01
N THR A 79 -4.58 7.95 -0.99
CA THR A 79 -5.88 8.60 -1.20
C THR A 79 -6.95 7.59 -1.62
N GLN A 80 -6.64 6.64 -2.50
CA GLN A 80 -7.59 5.60 -2.93
C GLN A 80 -8.01 4.70 -1.77
N VAL A 81 -7.05 4.20 -0.98
CA VAL A 81 -7.32 3.38 0.20
C VAL A 81 -8.14 4.17 1.22
N ALA A 82 -7.77 5.42 1.53
CA ALA A 82 -8.50 6.22 2.51
C ALA A 82 -9.92 6.61 2.07
N THR A 83 -10.21 6.56 0.77
CA THR A 83 -11.54 6.92 0.24
C THR A 83 -12.45 5.69 0.08
N LYS A 84 -11.88 4.56 -0.35
CA LYS A 84 -12.66 3.39 -0.81
C LYS A 84 -12.43 2.13 0.02
N GLY A 85 -11.40 2.11 0.85
CA GLY A 85 -10.91 0.91 1.52
C GLY A 85 -11.66 0.51 2.78
N PHE A 86 -12.77 1.15 3.14
CA PHE A 86 -13.39 1.00 4.46
C PHE A 86 -14.81 0.42 4.44
N ASP A 87 -15.17 -0.28 5.52
CA ASP A 87 -16.56 -0.62 5.83
C ASP A 87 -17.30 0.58 6.49
N ASN A 88 -18.58 0.37 6.80
CA ASN A 88 -19.43 1.39 7.45
C ASN A 88 -18.92 1.87 8.82
N ASN A 89 -18.04 1.10 9.48
CA ASN A 89 -17.43 1.43 10.77
C ASN A 89 -16.03 2.04 10.60
N LYS A 90 -15.66 2.43 9.38
CA LYS A 90 -14.32 2.96 9.02
C LYS A 90 -13.17 1.98 9.26
N ILE A 91 -13.47 0.67 9.18
CA ILE A 91 -12.48 -0.39 9.34
C ILE A 91 -12.02 -0.82 7.96
N ILE A 92 -10.71 -0.96 7.76
CA ILE A 92 -10.18 -1.36 6.46
C ILE A 92 -10.72 -2.73 6.04
N CYS A 93 -11.19 -2.81 4.81
CA CYS A 93 -11.60 -4.03 4.13
C CYS A 93 -10.38 -4.73 3.57
N ASP A 94 -10.33 -6.07 3.59
CA ASP A 94 -9.22 -6.81 2.97
C ASP A 94 -9.19 -6.65 1.44
N HIS A 95 -10.37 -6.75 0.81
CA HIS A 95 -10.54 -6.70 -0.63
C HIS A 95 -11.75 -5.85 -1.06
N SER A 96 -11.78 -5.41 -2.33
CA SER A 96 -12.97 -4.83 -2.95
C SER A 96 -14.05 -5.89 -3.06
N ASN A 97 -15.10 -5.73 -2.27
CA ASN A 97 -16.21 -6.67 -2.24
C ASN A 97 -17.19 -6.41 -3.38
N THR A 98 -17.06 -7.13 -4.49
CA THR A 98 -18.01 -7.06 -5.61
C THR A 98 -19.34 -7.75 -5.31
N LEU A 99 -19.40 -8.61 -4.27
CA LEU A 99 -20.54 -9.47 -3.95
C LEU A 99 -21.34 -9.02 -2.72
N GLN A 100 -21.05 -7.84 -2.15
CA GLN A 100 -21.69 -7.30 -0.93
C GLN A 100 -21.66 -8.25 0.28
N THR A 101 -20.80 -9.26 0.31
CA THR A 101 -20.59 -10.14 1.47
C THR A 101 -19.68 -9.47 2.49
N LEU A 102 -19.97 -9.55 3.79
CA LEU A 102 -19.10 -8.98 4.84
C LEU A 102 -17.62 -9.29 4.57
N THR A 103 -16.83 -8.24 4.29
CA THR A 103 -15.41 -8.38 4.00
C THR A 103 -14.73 -8.97 5.22
N ARG A 104 -13.90 -10.00 4.98
CA ARG A 104 -13.13 -10.62 6.06
C ARG A 104 -12.26 -9.55 6.71
N LYS A 105 -12.32 -9.47 8.04
CA LYS A 105 -11.39 -8.68 8.85
C LYS A 105 -10.28 -9.62 9.30
N THR A 106 -9.07 -9.35 8.84
CA THR A 106 -7.89 -10.15 9.12
C THR A 106 -6.93 -9.34 9.98
N TRP A 107 -6.27 -10.01 10.93
CA TRP A 107 -5.38 -9.34 11.89
C TRP A 107 -4.28 -8.53 11.19
N TRP A 108 -3.71 -9.08 10.11
CA TRP A 108 -2.63 -8.44 9.35
C TRP A 108 -3.13 -7.20 8.62
N THR A 109 -4.35 -7.21 8.08
CA THR A 109 -4.98 -6.06 7.43
C THR A 109 -5.07 -4.86 8.38
N LEU A 110 -5.40 -5.08 9.65
CA LEU A 110 -5.43 -4.01 10.66
C LEU A 110 -4.02 -3.52 11.00
N ALA A 111 -3.06 -4.43 11.15
CA ALA A 111 -1.66 -4.07 11.42
C ALA A 111 -1.06 -3.21 10.31
N GLU A 112 -1.26 -3.59 9.04
CA GLU A 112 -0.79 -2.84 7.89
C GLU A 112 -1.50 -1.48 7.74
N ALA A 113 -2.78 -1.40 8.09
CA ALA A 113 -3.49 -0.12 8.13
C ALA A 113 -2.87 0.85 9.14
N ILE A 114 -2.54 0.40 10.35
CA ILE A 114 -1.89 1.23 11.38
C ILE A 114 -0.56 1.78 10.84
N ILE A 115 0.29 0.90 10.32
CA ILE A 115 1.63 1.26 9.84
C ILE A 115 1.54 2.17 8.61
N GLY A 116 0.73 1.80 7.62
CA GLY A 116 0.59 2.53 6.36
C GLY A 116 -0.06 3.91 6.55
N PHE A 117 -1.12 4.03 7.34
CA PHE A 117 -1.71 5.35 7.62
C PHE A 117 -0.79 6.22 8.47
N TYR A 118 -0.08 5.65 9.45
CA TYR A 118 0.90 6.43 10.20
C TYR A 118 2.06 6.90 9.29
N ASN A 119 2.51 6.06 8.34
CA ASN A 119 3.49 6.44 7.34
C ASN A 119 2.99 7.61 6.46
N LEU A 120 1.75 7.54 5.97
CA LEU A 120 1.13 8.64 5.21
C LEU A 120 0.98 9.92 6.03
N TYR A 121 0.66 9.81 7.32
CA TYR A 121 0.67 10.95 8.23
C TYR A 121 2.05 11.60 8.31
N GLN A 122 3.12 10.81 8.49
CA GLN A 122 4.49 11.34 8.53
C GLN A 122 4.90 12.02 7.21
N LEU A 123 4.40 11.54 6.07
CA LEU A 123 4.70 12.11 4.76
C LEU A 123 3.95 13.43 4.50
N THR A 124 2.70 13.52 4.93
CA THR A 124 1.78 14.59 4.50
C THR A 124 1.38 15.55 5.60
N ASN A 125 1.65 15.23 6.87
CA ASN A 125 1.07 15.86 8.06
C ASN A 125 -0.47 15.91 8.06
N SER A 126 -1.15 15.08 7.26
CA SER A 126 -2.61 15.04 7.21
C SER A 126 -3.17 14.38 8.46
N LYS A 127 -3.97 15.13 9.23
CA LYS A 127 -4.63 14.64 10.44
C LYS A 127 -5.59 13.47 10.17
N VAL A 128 -6.14 13.38 8.96
CA VAL A 128 -7.02 12.28 8.54
C VAL A 128 -6.28 10.94 8.65
N TYR A 129 -5.04 10.86 8.17
CA TYR A 129 -4.27 9.62 8.24
C TYR A 129 -3.86 9.28 9.67
N TYR A 130 -3.56 10.28 10.50
CA TYR A 130 -3.30 10.06 11.92
C TYR A 130 -4.51 9.46 12.62
N GLU A 131 -5.70 10.04 12.42
CA GLU A 131 -6.96 9.57 13.00
C GLU A 131 -7.31 8.15 12.53
N LEU A 132 -7.06 7.84 11.26
CA LEU A 132 -7.23 6.48 10.74
C LEU A 132 -6.27 5.49 11.41
N ALA A 133 -4.99 5.85 11.56
CA ALA A 133 -4.02 4.98 12.23
C ALA A 133 -4.39 4.71 13.70
N THR A 134 -4.78 5.74 14.45
CA THR A 134 -5.18 5.60 15.86
C THR A 134 -6.47 4.81 16.00
N HIS A 135 -7.45 5.03 15.13
CA HIS A 135 -8.71 4.27 15.12
C HIS A 135 -8.47 2.77 14.96
N HIS A 136 -7.54 2.37 14.07
CA HIS A 136 -7.21 0.96 13.89
C HIS A 136 -6.39 0.38 15.06
N PHE A 137 -5.56 1.21 15.71
CA PHE A 137 -4.78 0.79 16.88
C PHE A 137 -5.67 0.52 18.10
N GLU A 138 -6.64 1.40 18.38
CA GLU A 138 -7.61 1.24 19.47
C GLU A 138 -8.47 -0.02 19.35
N MET A 139 -8.58 -0.60 18.16
CA MET A 139 -9.33 -1.83 17.93
C MET A 139 -8.55 -3.11 18.26
N VAL A 140 -7.22 -3.02 18.32
CA VAL A 140 -6.34 -4.19 18.54
C VAL A 140 -5.67 -4.19 19.92
N GLU A 141 -5.86 -3.12 20.71
CA GLU A 141 -5.63 -3.10 22.17
C GLU A 141 -6.76 -3.79 22.94
#